data_AF-X1B1L1-F1
#
_entry.id   AF-X1B1L1-F1
#
_cell.length_a   1.000
_cell.length_b   1.000
_cell.length_c   1.000
_cell.angle_alpha   90.00
_cell.angle_beta   90.00
_cell.angle_gamma   90.00
#
_symmetry.space_group_name_H-M   'P 1'
#
loop_
_entity.id
_entity.type
_entity.pdbx_description
1 polymer ?
#
loop_
_entity_poly.entity_id
_entity_poly.type
_entity_poly.pdbx_seq_one_letter_code
_entity_poly.pdbx_strand_id
1 'polypeptide(L)' 'MGQAGKLLDELLDSIGFDRSEVFIANVLKCRPPGNRDPRIEEINTCKSYLLEQIKIIDPKIICTLGK' A
#
# COMPACT_ATOMS: atom_id res chain seq x y z
N MET A 1 11.20 0.58 -9.41
CA MET A 1 10.78 0.78 -8.01
C MET A 1 11.27 2.15 -7.54
N GLY A 2 10.45 2.91 -6.80
CA GLY A 2 10.82 4.23 -6.28
C GLY A 2 11.71 4.13 -5.03
N GLN A 3 12.29 5.26 -4.60
CA GLN A 3 13.16 5.32 -3.42
C GLN A 3 12.47 4.85 -2.14
N ALA A 4 11.19 5.21 -1.95
CA ALA A 4 10.39 4.74 -0.82
C ALA A 4 10.17 3.21 -0.82
N GLY A 5 10.14 2.58 -2.01
CA GLY A 5 10.02 1.14 -2.12
C GLY A 5 11.26 0.42 -1.58
N LYS A 6 12.45 0.94 -1.89
CA LYS A 6 13.72 0.40 -1.38
C LYS A 6 13.84 0.52 0.13
N LEU A 7 13.45 1.66 0.69
CA LEU A 7 13.44 1.84 2.14
C LEU A 7 12.49 0.86 2.83
N LEU A 8 11.32 0.60 2.24
CA LEU A 8 10.40 -0.40 2.78
C LEU A 8 11.01 -1.81 2.76
N ASP A 9 11.74 -2.16 1.70
CA ASP A 9 12.45 -3.45 1.62
C ASP A 9 13.48 -3.57 2.75
N GLU A 10 14.32 -2.55 2.94
CA GLU A 10 15.31 -2.52 4.00
C GLU A 10 14.68 -2.61 5.41
N LEU A 11 13.52 -1.98 5.61
CA LEU A 11 12.80 -2.05 6.89
C LEU A 11 12.22 -3.44 7.14
N LEU A 12 11.66 -4.10 6.13
CA LEU A 12 11.14 -5.47 6.25
C LEU A 12 12.28 -6.45 6.54
N ASP A 13 13.39 -6.33 5.81
CA ASP A 13 14.58 -7.15 6.02
C ASP A 13 15.13 -6.97 7.45
N SER A 14 15.10 -5.74 7.98
CA SER A 14 15.60 -5.43 9.33
C SER A 14 14.84 -6.15 10.45
N ILE A 15 13.59 -6.53 10.20
CA ILE A 15 12.75 -7.28 11.13
C ILE A 15 12.57 -8.75 10.73
N GLY A 16 13.35 -9.22 9.74
CA GLY A 16 13.37 -10.62 9.31
C GLY A 16 12.18 -11.05 8.47
N PHE A 17 11.48 -10.13 7.80
CA PHE A 17 10.41 -10.44 6.86
C PHE A 17 10.91 -10.31 5.42
N ASP A 18 10.68 -11.34 4.60
CA ASP A 18 10.90 -11.23 3.16
C ASP A 18 9.73 -10.49 2.49
N ARG A 19 10.02 -9.67 1.47
CA ARG A 19 9.00 -8.91 0.74
C ARG A 19 7.92 -9.81 0.14
N SER A 20 8.25 -11.05 -0.23
CA SER A 20 7.30 -12.03 -0.78
C SER A 20 6.31 -12.58 0.26
N GLU A 21 6.61 -12.44 1.55
CA GLU A 21 5.74 -12.90 2.65
C GLU A 21 4.65 -11.88 3.01
N VAL A 22 4.74 -10.66 2.46
CA VAL A 22 3.81 -9.56 2.74
C VAL A 22 3.10 -9.11 1.47
N PHE A 23 1.89 -8.59 1.64
CA PHE A 23 1.16 -7.94 0.57
C PHE A 23 1.17 -6.43 0.73
N ILE A 24 1.70 -5.72 -0.27
CA ILE A 24 1.80 -4.26 -0.26
C ILE A 24 0.75 -3.68 -1.20
N ALA A 25 -0.11 -2.83 -0.65
CA ALA A 25 -1.17 -2.16 -1.40
C ALA A 25 -1.20 -0.66 -1.11
N ASN A 26 -1.65 0.12 -2.11
CA ASN A 26 -1.94 1.54 -1.96
C ASN A 26 -3.44 1.80 -1.98
N VAL A 27 -3.87 2.91 -1.35
CA VAL A 27 -5.28 3.37 -1.37
C VAL A 27 -5.73 3.70 -2.78
N LEU A 28 -4.89 4.40 -3.56
CA LEU A 28 -5.11 4.60 -4.99
C LEU A 28 -4.38 3.54 -5.81
N LYS A 29 -5.02 3.09 -6.89
CA LYS A 29 -4.39 2.20 -7.89
C LYS A 29 -3.79 2.96 -9.07
N CYS A 30 -4.13 4.25 -9.20
CA CYS A 30 -3.61 5.16 -10.19
C CYS A 30 -2.71 6.21 -9.53
N ARG A 31 -1.67 6.64 -10.26
CA ARG A 31 -0.76 7.70 -9.80
C ARG A 31 -1.41 9.07 -10.03
N PRO A 32 -1.62 9.92 -9.00
CA PRO A 32 -2.15 11.26 -9.19
C PRO A 32 -1.25 12.13 -10.07
N PRO A 33 -1.80 13.07 -10.84
CA PRO A 33 -1.02 14.03 -11.62
C PRO A 33 -0.04 14.79 -10.74
N GLY A 34 1.24 14.81 -11.12
CA GLY A 34 2.29 15.51 -10.37
C GLY A 34 2.63 14.91 -8.99
N ASN A 35 2.22 13.67 -8.69
CA ASN A 35 2.42 13.03 -7.38
C ASN A 35 1.82 13.79 -6.21
N ARG A 36 0.78 14.60 -6.46
CA ARG A 36 0.04 15.26 -5.40
C ARG A 36 -0.67 14.25 -4.51
N ASP A 37 -1.14 14.73 -3.37
CA ASP A 37 -2.00 13.93 -2.50
C ASP A 37 -3.32 13.55 -3.19
N PRO A 38 -3.84 12.34 -2.88
CA PRO A 38 -5.17 11.89 -3.31
C PRO A 38 -6.28 12.85 -2.86
N ARG A 39 -7.24 13.12 -3.75
CA ARG A 39 -8.50 13.75 -3.36
C ARG A 39 -9.44 12.73 -2.73
N ILE A 40 -10.35 13.20 -1.88
CA ILE A 40 -11.37 12.36 -1.22
C ILE A 40 -12.19 11.57 -2.26
N GLU A 41 -12.57 12.20 -3.37
CA GLU A 41 -13.30 11.56 -4.46
C GLU A 41 -12.52 10.39 -5.08
N GLU A 42 -11.22 10.61 -5.36
CA GLU A 42 -10.34 9.58 -5.94
C GLU A 42 -10.18 8.40 -4.98
N ILE A 43 -10.05 8.67 -3.68
CA ILE A 43 -10.01 7.65 -2.63
C ILE A 43 -11.31 6.86 -2.62
N ASN A 44 -12.46 7.53 -2.59
CA ASN A 44 -13.76 6.88 -2.52
C ASN A 44 -14.02 5.99 -3.75
N THR A 45 -13.61 6.43 -4.94
CA THR A 45 -13.69 5.62 -6.16
C THR A 45 -12.78 4.40 -6.11
N CYS A 46 -11.58 4.50 -5.55
CA CYS A 46 -10.63 3.38 -5.49
C CYS A 46 -10.83 2.45 -4.27
N LYS A 47 -11.54 2.90 -3.24
CA LYS A 47 -11.63 2.22 -1.94
C LYS A 47 -12.16 0.78 -2.04
N SER A 48 -13.14 0.54 -2.91
CA SER A 48 -13.73 -0.80 -3.11
C SER A 48 -12.68 -1.83 -3.51
N TYR A 49 -11.73 -1.48 -4.38
CA TYR A 49 -10.66 -2.38 -4.80
C TYR A 49 -9.75 -2.78 -3.63
N LEU A 50 -9.39 -1.82 -2.77
CA LEU A 50 -8.57 -2.12 -1.60
C LEU A 50 -9.33 -3.01 -0.60
N LEU A 51 -10.63 -2.76 -0.40
CA LEU A 51 -11.46 -3.60 0.48
C LEU A 51 -11.59 -5.03 -0.04
N GLU A 52 -11.80 -5.21 -1.35
CA GLU A 52 -11.84 -6.55 -1.95
C GLU A 52 -10.48 -7.26 -1.84
N GLN A 53 -9.36 -6.54 -2.02
CA GLN A 53 -8.03 -7.11 -1.80
C GLN A 53 -7.85 -7.59 -0.36
N ILE A 54 -8.23 -6.77 0.63
CA ILE A 54 -8.17 -7.13 2.05
C ILE A 54 -9.03 -8.38 2.30
N LYS A 55 -10.24 -8.43 1.73
CA LYS A 55 -11.15 -9.56 1.90
C LYS A 55 -10.61 -10.87 1.29
N ILE A 56 -9.95 -10.79 0.13
CA ILE A 56 -9.37 -11.96 -0.54
C ILE A 56 -8.14 -12.49 0.21
N ILE A 57 -7.30 -11.58 0.70
CA ILE A 57 -6.06 -11.93 1.40
C ILE A 57 -6.34 -12.38 2.84
N ASP A 58 -7.42 -11.86 3.44
CA ASP A 58 -7.80 -12.08 4.83
C ASP A 58 -6.62 -11.92 5.81
N PRO A 59 -5.96 -10.76 5.82
CA PRO A 59 -4.74 -10.58 6.60
C PRO A 59 -5.06 -10.50 8.10
N LYS A 60 -4.21 -11.12 8.91
CA LYS A 60 -4.30 -11.02 10.38
C LYS A 60 -3.96 -9.62 10.90
N ILE A 61 -3.10 -8.90 10.18
CA ILE A 61 -2.58 -7.58 10.57
C ILE A 61 -2.49 -6.71 9.32
N ILE A 62 -2.90 -5.45 9.45
CA ILE A 62 -2.73 -4.40 8.43
C ILE A 62 -1.85 -3.30 9.03
N CYS A 63 -0.77 -2.94 8.34
CA CYS A 63 0.09 -1.81 8.68
C CYS A 63 -0.14 -0.65 7.70
N THR A 64 -0.48 0.53 8.21
CA THR A 64 -0.73 1.72 7.40
C THR A 64 0.51 2.61 7.35
N LEU A 65 0.91 3.02 6.15
CA LEU A 65 2.05 3.92 5.92
C LEU A 65 1.57 5.25 5.34
N GLY A 66 1.68 6.33 6.12
CA GLY A 66 1.19 7.66 5.73
C GLY A 66 0.41 8.35 6.86
N LYS A 67 -0.22 9.48 6.54
CA LYS A 67 -1.20 10.16 7.38
C LYS A 67 -2.62 9.90 6.89
#